data_AF-A0A077WZZ3-F1
#
_entry.id   AF-A0A077WZZ3-F1
#
_cell.length_a   1.000
_cell.length_b   1.000
_cell.length_c   1.000
_cell.angle_alpha   90.00
_cell.angle_beta   90.00
_cell.angle_gamma   90.00
#
_symmetry.space_group_name_H-M   'P 1'
#
loop_
_entity.id
_entity.type
_entity.pdbx_description
1 polymer ?
#
loop_
_entity_poly.entity_id
_entity_poly.type
_entity_poly.pdbx_seq_one_letter_code
_entity_poly.pdbx_strand_id
1 'polypeptide(L)'
;MDETNSEDFSFDARTTSQQFQQRLLAAQQSSTEREINDSIESHNADAQESNQVPLEEQRQILQEQVMELEKEVAKLRHDLMIRRQRREKEASVVKLTPEQRAQLQEEHVEEEEPMDLNVIFDYLIHVASEPLPSNAADMSASDLVQSHAELRERAMQDPEIRSQIDFAHIEFTKTSNKIERLPDGSGTVRHCELNGSTYGQQFTVTFNIQEDQLCIENLKLEVDVETQFELSTLLTRIEEECNLLGFFRLLVHYGRLVDDRRKLFQDLHESYSSSISVEAIGSNTLKFYKEQDHEVRLIWDINILNMDMSINICEQVIPNIRMEAYTTGSPEKQELYSRIPSHFTRLLSMKGSLAATRFLIDAVFGLNR
;
A
#
# COMPACT_ATOMS: atom_id res chain seq x y z
N MET A 1 -71.29 2.58 12.46
CA MET A 1 -71.00 3.39 13.65
C MET A 1 -69.99 2.62 14.46
N ASP A 2 -69.03 3.35 15.04
CA ASP A 2 -67.86 2.95 15.83
C ASP A 2 -66.61 2.61 14.99
N GLU A 3 -65.72 3.58 14.75
CA GLU A 3 -64.63 4.14 15.62
C GLU A 3 -63.32 3.34 15.43
N THR A 4 -62.48 3.72 14.47
CA THR A 4 -61.23 4.49 14.63
C THR A 4 -60.26 3.94 15.68
N ASN A 5 -59.22 3.24 15.22
CA ASN A 5 -57.91 3.23 15.87
C ASN A 5 -56.82 2.94 14.82
N SER A 6 -56.45 3.99 14.09
CA SER A 6 -55.20 4.06 13.34
C SER A 6 -54.14 4.67 14.26
N GLU A 7 -53.32 3.82 14.88
CA GLU A 7 -52.10 4.28 15.53
C GLU A 7 -51.06 4.62 14.45
N ASP A 8 -50.93 5.91 14.19
CA ASP A 8 -49.81 6.52 13.49
C ASP A 8 -48.51 6.22 14.25
N PHE A 9 -47.78 5.18 13.84
CA PHE A 9 -46.35 5.12 14.07
C PHE A 9 -45.64 6.01 13.05
N SER A 10 -45.67 7.31 13.33
CA SER A 10 -44.75 8.30 12.76
C SER A 10 -43.33 7.93 13.19
N PHE A 11 -42.67 7.10 12.40
CA PHE A 11 -41.26 6.77 12.55
C PHE A 11 -40.42 7.93 12.02
N ASP A 12 -40.29 8.98 12.84
CA ASP A 12 -39.48 10.16 12.58
C ASP A 12 -37.98 9.82 12.80
N ALA A 13 -37.46 8.87 12.00
CA ALA A 13 -36.06 8.45 12.01
C ALA A 13 -35.22 9.22 10.97
N ARG A 14 -35.48 10.52 10.82
CA ARG A 14 -34.48 11.43 10.27
C ARG A 14 -33.52 11.77 11.40
N THR A 15 -32.56 10.87 11.65
CA THR A 15 -31.31 11.27 12.29
C THR A 15 -30.70 12.33 11.38
N THR A 16 -30.92 13.58 11.73
CA THR A 16 -30.35 14.72 11.04
C THR A 16 -28.83 14.52 11.03
N SER A 17 -28.21 14.67 9.85
CA SER A 17 -26.76 14.62 9.63
C SER A 17 -25.95 15.29 10.75
N GLN A 18 -26.52 16.32 11.37
CA GLN A 18 -26.00 17.06 12.52
C GLN A 18 -25.82 16.23 13.80
N GLN A 19 -26.77 15.34 14.15
CA GLN A 19 -26.66 14.48 15.33
C GLN A 19 -25.62 13.36 15.12
N PHE A 20 -25.51 12.86 13.90
CA PHE A 20 -24.46 11.89 13.54
C PHE A 20 -23.08 12.55 13.60
N GLN A 21 -22.92 13.75 13.04
CA GLN A 21 -21.68 14.54 13.14
C GLN A 21 -21.31 14.86 14.59
N GLN A 22 -22.29 15.20 15.45
CA GLN A 22 -22.04 15.39 16.89
C GLN A 22 -21.56 14.11 17.58
N ARG A 23 -22.15 12.95 17.26
CA ARG A 23 -21.69 11.67 17.81
C ARG A 23 -20.30 11.29 17.31
N LEU A 24 -19.98 11.60 16.06
CA LEU A 24 -18.67 11.32 15.48
C LEU A 24 -17.57 12.21 16.09
N LEU A 25 -17.87 13.49 16.32
CA LEU A 25 -16.98 14.41 17.02
C LEU A 25 -16.80 14.03 18.50
N ALA A 26 -17.86 13.63 19.19
CA ALA A 26 -17.77 13.16 20.57
C ALA A 26 -16.96 11.85 20.68
N ALA A 27 -17.12 10.93 19.70
CA ALA A 27 -16.35 9.69 19.65
C ALA A 27 -14.85 9.97 19.40
N GLN A 28 -14.53 10.87 18.47
CA GLN A 28 -13.14 11.30 18.23
C GLN A 28 -12.53 11.96 19.47
N GLN A 29 -13.26 12.88 20.12
CA GLN A 29 -12.79 13.53 21.36
C GLN A 29 -12.53 12.49 22.47
N SER A 30 -13.42 11.52 22.64
CA SER A 30 -13.24 10.45 23.65
C SER A 30 -12.06 9.52 23.33
N SER A 31 -11.76 9.30 22.05
CA SER A 31 -10.63 8.48 21.62
C SER A 31 -9.32 9.23 21.87
N THR A 32 -9.26 10.52 21.52
CA THR A 32 -8.10 11.36 21.78
C THR A 32 -7.86 11.58 23.27
N GLU A 33 -8.91 11.74 24.08
CA GLU A 33 -8.77 11.86 25.54
C GLU A 33 -8.26 10.57 26.18
N ARG A 34 -8.65 9.39 25.65
CA ARG A 34 -8.10 8.11 26.11
C ARG A 34 -6.63 7.95 25.71
N GLU A 35 -6.27 8.25 24.47
CA GLU A 35 -4.86 8.20 24.02
C GLU A 35 -3.96 9.16 24.80
N ILE A 36 -4.47 10.36 25.13
CA ILE A 36 -3.75 11.32 25.97
C ILE A 36 -3.60 10.79 27.41
N ASN A 37 -4.66 10.25 28.02
CA ASN A 37 -4.58 9.69 29.37
C ASN A 37 -3.67 8.46 29.44
N ASP A 38 -3.73 7.56 28.45
CA ASP A 38 -2.86 6.38 28.38
C ASP A 38 -1.38 6.80 28.17
N SER A 39 -1.13 7.89 27.44
CA SER A 39 0.22 8.46 27.29
C SER A 39 0.72 9.14 28.57
N ILE A 40 -0.16 9.78 29.34
CA ILE A 40 0.19 10.40 30.63
C ILE A 40 0.42 9.33 31.70
N GLU A 41 -0.36 8.26 31.71
CA GLU A 41 -0.20 7.15 32.67
C GLU A 41 1.06 6.33 32.36
N SER A 42 1.36 6.06 31.08
CA SER A 42 2.59 5.37 30.69
C SER A 42 3.86 6.19 30.97
N HIS A 43 3.81 7.53 30.88
CA HIS A 43 4.94 8.38 31.30
C HIS A 43 5.07 8.58 32.82
N ASN A 44 4.01 8.38 33.60
CA ASN A 44 4.09 8.45 35.06
C ASN A 44 4.49 7.12 35.72
N ALA A 45 4.34 5.99 35.03
CA ALA A 45 4.70 4.67 35.55
C ALA A 45 6.22 4.45 35.71
N ASP A 46 7.05 5.17 34.94
CA ASP A 46 8.52 5.04 34.98
C ASP A 46 9.20 6.00 35.97
N ALA A 47 8.45 6.82 36.71
CA ALA A 47 9.00 7.83 37.62
C ALA A 47 9.07 7.39 39.11
N GLN A 48 9.08 6.07 39.39
CA GLN A 48 9.24 5.53 40.74
C GLN A 48 10.58 4.80 40.94
N GLU A 49 11.69 5.41 40.55
CA GLU A 49 12.99 5.09 41.15
C GLU A 49 13.72 6.37 41.58
N SER A 50 13.70 6.61 42.89
CA SER A 50 14.72 7.28 43.70
C SER A 50 15.71 8.21 42.96
N ASN A 51 15.46 9.52 42.99
CA ASN A 51 16.52 10.50 43.23
C ASN A 51 15.94 11.81 43.73
N GLN A 52 16.45 12.28 44.88
CA GLN A 52 16.20 13.62 45.43
C GLN A 52 16.89 14.66 44.53
N VAL A 53 16.31 14.90 43.35
CA VAL A 53 16.60 16.10 42.56
C VAL A 53 15.86 17.24 43.26
N PRO A 54 16.52 18.36 43.62
CA PRO A 54 15.85 19.52 44.21
C PRO A 54 14.67 19.91 43.33
N LEU A 55 13.50 20.14 43.93
CA LEU A 55 12.26 20.54 43.23
C LEU A 55 12.47 21.71 42.26
N GLU A 56 13.48 22.55 42.47
CA GLU A 56 13.89 23.64 41.57
C GLU A 56 14.55 23.18 40.27
N GLU A 57 15.39 22.14 40.29
CA GLU A 57 15.98 21.56 39.08
C GLU A 57 14.92 20.84 38.24
N GLN A 58 14.01 20.12 38.91
CA GLN A 58 12.88 19.49 38.24
C GLN A 58 11.94 20.52 37.60
N ARG A 59 11.75 21.68 38.24
CA ARG A 59 10.97 22.79 37.68
C ARG A 59 11.65 23.43 36.47
N GLN A 60 12.98 23.54 36.46
CA GLN A 60 13.71 24.06 35.31
C GLN A 60 13.63 23.11 34.11
N ILE A 61 13.82 21.80 34.34
CA ILE A 61 13.70 20.78 33.28
C ILE A 61 12.29 20.79 32.67
N LEU A 62 11.25 20.84 33.51
CA LEU A 62 9.87 20.93 33.05
C LEU A 62 9.59 22.24 32.28
N GLN A 63 10.17 23.38 32.70
CA GLN A 63 10.04 24.64 31.97
C GLN A 63 10.71 24.59 30.59
N GLU A 64 11.86 23.92 30.49
CA GLU A 64 12.57 23.73 29.22
C GLU A 64 11.80 22.82 28.27
N GLN A 65 11.25 21.72 28.78
CA GLN A 65 10.38 20.80 28.02
C GLN A 65 9.10 21.48 27.52
N VAL A 66 8.46 22.31 28.35
CA VAL A 66 7.29 23.10 27.94
C VAL A 66 7.64 24.07 26.83
N MET A 67 8.79 24.75 26.92
CA MET A 67 9.25 25.68 25.89
C MET A 67 9.57 24.97 24.56
N GLU A 68 10.14 23.77 24.62
CA GLU A 68 10.42 22.95 23.43
C GLU A 68 9.13 22.47 22.76
N LEU A 69 8.16 21.99 23.55
CA LEU A 69 6.83 21.61 23.07
C LEU A 69 6.07 22.81 22.47
N GLU A 70 6.15 23.99 23.08
CA GLU A 70 5.55 25.20 22.52
C GLU A 70 6.14 25.58 21.15
N LYS A 71 7.47 25.39 20.98
CA LYS A 71 8.16 25.61 19.71
C LYS A 71 7.73 24.58 18.66
N GLU A 72 7.58 23.32 19.05
CA GLU A 72 7.13 22.25 18.15
C GLU A 72 5.67 22.48 17.71
N VAL A 73 4.79 22.87 18.63
CA VAL A 73 3.40 23.23 18.32
C VAL A 73 3.34 24.44 17.38
N ALA A 74 4.21 25.44 17.57
CA ALA A 74 4.28 26.58 16.65
C ALA A 74 4.71 26.15 15.24
N LYS A 75 5.70 25.25 15.12
CA LYS A 75 6.14 24.68 13.85
C LYS A 75 5.02 23.89 13.17
N LEU A 76 4.34 22.99 13.90
CA LEU A 76 3.22 22.19 13.40
C LEU A 76 2.05 23.07 12.94
N ARG A 77 1.76 24.16 13.65
CA ARG A 77 0.74 25.14 13.22
C ARG A 77 1.12 25.84 11.92
N HIS A 78 2.39 26.18 11.75
CA HIS A 78 2.90 26.77 10.51
C HIS A 78 2.79 25.79 9.33
N ASP A 79 3.20 24.53 9.52
CA ASP A 79 3.13 23.49 8.49
C ASP A 79 1.67 23.17 8.11
N LEU A 80 0.76 23.14 9.08
CA LEU A 80 -0.68 22.99 8.82
C LEU A 80 -1.26 24.16 8.04
N MET A 81 -0.80 25.39 8.30
CA MET A 81 -1.21 26.58 7.54
C MET A 81 -0.75 26.48 6.09
N ILE A 82 0.50 26.08 5.83
CA ILE A 82 1.02 25.86 4.47
C ILE A 82 0.22 24.77 3.75
N ARG A 83 -0.01 23.63 4.40
CA ARG A 83 -0.79 22.52 3.81
C ARG A 83 -2.24 22.90 3.54
N ARG A 84 -2.83 23.77 4.37
CA ARG A 84 -4.19 24.27 4.14
C ARG A 84 -4.23 25.23 2.96
N GLN A 85 -3.27 26.15 2.85
CA GLN A 85 -3.15 27.04 1.69
C GLN A 85 -2.94 26.25 0.40
N ARG A 86 -2.10 25.20 0.43
CA ARG A 86 -1.89 24.31 -0.73
C ARG A 86 -3.18 23.60 -1.15
N ARG A 87 -3.92 23.02 -0.19
CA ARG A 87 -5.22 22.38 -0.48
C ARG A 87 -6.28 23.36 -0.97
N GLU A 88 -6.29 24.60 -0.46
CA GLU A 88 -7.20 25.64 -0.95
C GLU A 88 -6.85 26.05 -2.39
N LYS A 89 -5.56 26.17 -2.74
CA LYS A 89 -5.10 26.38 -4.11
C LYS A 89 -5.48 25.21 -5.02
N GLU A 90 -5.19 23.97 -4.63
CA GLU A 90 -5.55 22.76 -5.38
C GLU A 90 -7.07 22.63 -5.58
N ALA A 91 -7.86 22.88 -4.53
CA ALA A 91 -9.32 22.86 -4.62
C ALA A 91 -9.89 23.99 -5.49
N SER A 92 -9.19 25.13 -5.60
CA SER A 92 -9.56 26.21 -6.52
C SER A 92 -9.32 25.81 -7.98
N VAL A 93 -8.26 25.03 -8.26
CA VAL A 93 -7.93 24.52 -9.61
C VAL A 93 -8.98 23.53 -10.12
N VAL A 94 -9.54 22.69 -9.24
CA VAL A 94 -10.58 21.70 -9.61
C VAL A 94 -11.88 22.35 -10.10
N LYS A 95 -12.15 23.61 -9.73
CA LYS A 95 -13.36 24.35 -10.16
C LYS A 95 -13.21 25.05 -11.51
N LEU A 96 -12.02 25.05 -12.10
CA LEU A 96 -11.74 25.77 -13.35
C LEU A 96 -12.06 24.92 -14.58
N THR A 97 -12.50 25.58 -15.66
CA THR A 97 -12.71 24.95 -16.96
C THR A 97 -11.37 24.48 -17.55
N PRO A 98 -11.38 23.50 -18.48
CA PRO A 98 -10.15 22.99 -19.09
C PRO A 98 -9.28 24.07 -19.74
N GLU A 99 -9.90 25.09 -20.35
CA GLU A 99 -9.21 26.23 -20.98
C GLU A 99 -8.51 27.14 -19.96
N GLN A 100 -9.11 27.34 -18.78
CA GLN A 100 -8.50 28.13 -17.69
C GLN A 100 -7.38 27.35 -16.98
N ARG A 101 -7.44 26.01 -16.97
CA ARG A 101 -6.36 25.15 -16.47
C ARG A 101 -5.11 25.20 -17.35
N ALA A 102 -5.28 25.28 -18.67
CA ALA A 102 -4.16 25.39 -19.61
C ALA A 102 -3.38 26.71 -19.45
N GLN A 103 -4.07 27.83 -19.23
CA GLN A 103 -3.42 29.13 -19.00
C GLN A 103 -2.67 29.20 -17.67
N LEU A 104 -3.18 28.60 -16.59
CA LEU A 104 -2.48 28.52 -15.30
C LEU A 104 -1.28 27.57 -15.33
N GLN A 105 -1.31 26.55 -16.19
CA GLN A 105 -0.18 25.66 -16.37
C GLN A 105 0.97 26.39 -17.07
N GLU A 106 0.69 27.24 -18.06
CA GLU A 106 1.70 28.07 -18.73
C GLU A 106 2.33 29.12 -17.79
N GLU A 107 1.58 29.68 -16.83
CA GLU A 107 2.15 30.60 -15.81
C GLU A 107 2.96 29.88 -14.71
N HIS A 108 2.69 28.60 -14.42
CA HIS A 108 3.36 27.86 -13.32
C HIS A 108 4.61 27.07 -13.72
N VAL A 109 4.95 26.94 -15.02
CA VAL A 109 6.22 26.30 -15.44
C VAL A 109 7.45 27.11 -15.00
N GLU A 110 7.31 28.40 -14.71
CA GLU A 110 8.44 29.26 -14.35
C GLU A 110 8.81 29.26 -12.85
N GLU A 111 8.04 28.60 -11.96
CA GLU A 111 8.27 28.61 -10.51
C GLU A 111 8.40 27.21 -9.86
N GLU A 112 8.71 26.16 -10.62
CA GLU A 112 9.24 24.95 -10.01
C GLU A 112 10.71 25.19 -9.67
N GLU A 113 11.02 25.39 -8.38
CA GLU A 113 12.41 25.39 -7.91
C GLU A 113 13.11 24.15 -8.48
N PRO A 114 14.19 24.30 -9.26
CA PRO A 114 14.88 23.18 -9.85
C PRO A 114 15.31 22.26 -8.70
N MET A 115 14.89 21.00 -8.77
CA MET A 115 15.29 19.95 -7.84
C MET A 115 16.82 20.03 -7.67
N ASP A 116 17.29 20.31 -6.45
CA ASP A 116 18.69 20.56 -6.19
C ASP A 116 19.50 19.26 -6.32
N LEU A 117 19.92 18.97 -7.56
CA LEU A 117 20.74 17.82 -7.92
C LEU A 117 22.08 17.83 -7.15
N ASN A 118 22.49 18.98 -6.58
CA ASN A 118 23.68 19.04 -5.74
C ASN A 118 23.53 18.23 -4.45
N VAL A 119 22.32 18.00 -3.93
CA VAL A 119 22.12 17.14 -2.74
C VAL A 119 22.46 15.67 -3.04
N ILE A 120 22.12 15.19 -4.23
CA ILE A 120 22.46 13.82 -4.68
C ILE A 120 23.96 13.72 -4.96
N PHE A 121 24.55 14.75 -5.59
CA PHE A 121 25.99 14.81 -5.82
C PHE A 121 26.80 14.94 -4.52
N ASP A 122 26.33 15.74 -3.56
CA ASP A 122 26.97 15.90 -2.25
C ASP A 122 26.88 14.61 -1.44
N TYR A 123 25.77 13.87 -1.50
CA TYR A 123 25.67 12.54 -0.90
C TYR A 123 26.66 11.56 -1.54
N LEU A 124 26.76 11.53 -2.88
CA LEU A 124 27.73 10.70 -3.60
C LEU A 124 29.19 11.11 -3.30
N ILE A 125 29.46 12.40 -3.14
CA ILE A 125 30.78 12.93 -2.79
C ILE A 125 31.10 12.64 -1.32
N HIS A 126 30.13 12.70 -0.40
CA HIS A 126 30.33 12.33 1.00
C HIS A 126 30.67 10.85 1.14
N VAL A 127 29.98 9.98 0.39
CA VAL A 127 30.30 8.55 0.33
C VAL A 127 31.66 8.30 -0.35
N ALA A 128 32.07 9.14 -1.30
CA ALA A 128 33.35 9.01 -2.01
C ALA A 128 34.56 9.71 -1.33
N SER A 129 34.35 10.50 -0.27
CA SER A 129 35.39 11.32 0.38
C SER A 129 35.97 10.72 1.66
N GLU A 130 35.62 9.47 1.98
CA GLU A 130 36.37 8.70 2.98
C GLU A 130 37.79 8.37 2.48
N PRO A 131 38.79 8.33 3.38
CA PRO A 131 40.20 8.36 2.99
C PRO A 131 40.59 7.14 2.16
N LEU A 132 41.18 7.41 0.99
CA LEU A 132 41.78 6.41 0.10
C LEU A 132 42.80 5.54 0.88
N PRO A 133 42.85 4.22 0.62
CA PRO A 133 43.85 3.35 1.23
C PRO A 133 45.27 3.83 0.86
N SER A 134 46.15 3.84 1.85
CA SER A 134 47.45 4.49 1.83
C SER A 134 48.51 3.90 0.88
N ASN A 135 48.17 2.86 0.10
CA ASN A 135 49.11 2.17 -0.77
C ASN A 135 48.64 2.13 -2.22
N ALA A 136 49.34 2.88 -3.08
CA ALA A 136 49.11 2.95 -4.52
C ALA A 136 49.48 1.66 -5.30
N ALA A 137 49.81 0.56 -4.61
CA ALA A 137 50.22 -0.71 -5.22
C ALA A 137 49.08 -1.75 -5.32
N ASP A 138 47.94 -1.53 -4.66
CA ASP A 138 46.79 -2.44 -4.68
C ASP A 138 45.73 -2.07 -5.75
N MET A 139 46.01 -1.11 -6.62
CA MET A 139 45.08 -0.72 -7.68
C MET A 139 45.23 -1.64 -8.90
N SER A 140 44.70 -2.87 -8.79
CA SER A 140 44.34 -3.62 -9.99
C SER A 140 43.05 -3.03 -10.57
N ALA A 141 42.94 -2.93 -11.90
CA ALA A 141 41.71 -2.45 -12.55
C ALA A 141 40.48 -3.35 -12.28
N SER A 142 40.68 -4.48 -11.59
CA SER A 142 39.63 -5.39 -11.14
C SER A 142 39.06 -5.03 -9.75
N ASP A 143 39.77 -4.21 -8.94
CA ASP A 143 39.33 -3.83 -7.58
C ASP A 143 38.32 -2.69 -7.55
N LEU A 144 38.23 -1.88 -8.62
CA LEU A 144 37.23 -0.81 -8.73
C LEU A 144 35.79 -1.34 -8.77
N VAL A 145 35.60 -2.60 -9.15
CA VAL A 145 34.28 -3.26 -9.17
C VAL A 145 33.98 -3.94 -7.82
N GLN A 146 35.01 -4.38 -7.09
CA GLN A 146 34.86 -5.04 -5.79
C GLN A 146 34.66 -4.05 -4.64
N SER A 147 35.26 -2.86 -4.70
CA SER A 147 35.00 -1.76 -3.75
C SER A 147 33.52 -1.35 -3.72
N HIS A 148 32.78 -1.57 -4.81
CA HIS A 148 31.34 -1.32 -4.88
C HIS A 148 30.47 -2.41 -4.24
N ALA A 149 30.97 -3.63 -4.05
CA ALA A 149 30.19 -4.69 -3.43
C ALA A 149 29.99 -4.43 -1.93
N GLU A 150 31.05 -4.07 -1.22
CA GLU A 150 30.99 -3.70 0.20
C GLU A 150 30.25 -2.37 0.42
N LEU A 151 30.44 -1.38 -0.45
CA LEU A 151 29.67 -0.12 -0.41
C LEU A 151 28.19 -0.36 -0.70
N ARG A 152 27.85 -1.23 -1.66
CA ARG A 152 26.47 -1.63 -1.93
C ARG A 152 25.88 -2.38 -0.74
N GLU A 153 26.64 -3.28 -0.13
CA GLU A 153 26.19 -4.01 1.06
C GLU A 153 25.93 -3.06 2.24
N ARG A 154 26.82 -2.08 2.48
CA ARG A 154 26.60 -1.03 3.50
C ARG A 154 25.43 -0.11 3.17
N ALA A 155 25.26 0.30 1.92
CA ALA A 155 24.11 1.09 1.48
C ALA A 155 22.79 0.30 1.67
N MET A 156 22.78 -1.00 1.38
CA MET A 156 21.60 -1.85 1.64
C MET A 156 21.36 -2.12 3.15
N GLN A 157 22.34 -1.83 3.99
CA GLN A 157 22.20 -1.85 5.45
C GLN A 157 21.76 -0.50 6.03
N ASP A 158 21.76 0.56 5.22
CA ASP A 158 21.32 1.89 5.63
C ASP A 158 19.83 1.89 6.02
N PRO A 159 19.47 2.47 7.18
CA PRO A 159 18.09 2.48 7.66
C PRO A 159 17.11 3.23 6.75
N GLU A 160 17.56 4.25 6.01
CA GLU A 160 16.71 4.97 5.06
C GLU A 160 16.44 4.10 3.82
N ILE A 161 17.47 3.43 3.27
CA ILE A 161 17.31 2.51 2.14
C ILE A 161 16.44 1.32 2.53
N ARG A 162 16.62 0.77 3.74
CA ARG A 162 15.73 -0.26 4.29
C ARG A 162 14.30 0.25 4.45
N SER A 163 14.10 1.46 4.95
CA SER A 163 12.76 2.05 5.06
C SER A 163 12.10 2.23 3.69
N GLN A 164 12.89 2.55 2.65
CA GLN A 164 12.40 2.65 1.28
C GLN A 164 12.10 1.28 0.67
N ILE A 165 12.89 0.25 0.96
CA ILE A 165 12.61 -1.14 0.56
C ILE A 165 11.34 -1.64 1.25
N ASP A 166 11.21 -1.40 2.55
CA ASP A 166 10.02 -1.75 3.34
C ASP A 166 8.78 -1.00 2.84
N PHE A 167 8.93 0.26 2.42
CA PHE A 167 7.85 1.07 1.88
C PHE A 167 7.46 0.66 0.44
N ALA A 168 8.44 0.40 -0.41
CA ALA A 168 8.23 0.04 -1.81
C ALA A 168 7.87 -1.43 -2.00
N HIS A 169 8.16 -2.28 -1.00
CA HIS A 169 8.05 -3.73 -1.05
C HIS A 169 8.79 -4.38 -2.23
N ILE A 170 9.83 -3.74 -2.76
CA ILE A 170 10.65 -4.24 -3.86
C ILE A 170 12.06 -4.47 -3.33
N GLU A 171 12.53 -5.70 -3.42
CA GLU A 171 13.88 -6.10 -3.05
C GLU A 171 14.64 -6.53 -4.30
N PHE A 172 15.71 -5.82 -4.65
CA PHE A 172 16.57 -6.20 -5.77
C PHE A 172 17.66 -7.17 -5.30
N THR A 173 17.68 -8.37 -5.87
CA THR A 173 18.66 -9.42 -5.54
C THR A 173 19.88 -9.38 -6.44
N LYS A 174 19.71 -8.98 -7.71
CA LYS A 174 20.81 -8.87 -8.67
C LYS A 174 20.54 -7.72 -9.61
N THR A 175 21.59 -6.98 -9.92
CA THR A 175 21.55 -5.95 -10.96
C THR A 175 22.80 -6.09 -11.82
N SER A 176 22.62 -6.05 -13.13
CA SER A 176 23.69 -6.09 -14.12
C SER A 176 23.51 -4.93 -15.09
N ASN A 177 24.61 -4.28 -15.40
CA ASN A 177 24.67 -3.14 -16.29
C ASN A 177 25.90 -3.32 -17.19
N LYS A 178 25.70 -3.36 -18.50
CA LYS A 178 26.76 -3.46 -19.51
C LYS A 178 26.58 -2.36 -20.55
N ILE A 179 27.65 -1.61 -20.81
CA ILE A 179 27.63 -0.53 -21.80
C ILE A 179 28.33 -1.01 -23.06
N GLU A 180 27.65 -0.92 -24.20
CA GLU A 180 28.19 -1.23 -25.51
C GLU A 180 28.21 0.03 -26.39
N ARG A 181 29.32 0.24 -27.10
CA ARG A 181 29.42 1.30 -28.10
C ARG A 181 28.96 0.75 -29.43
N LEU A 182 27.96 1.39 -30.03
CA LEU A 182 27.47 0.95 -31.33
C LEU A 182 28.56 1.18 -32.40
N PRO A 183 28.79 0.19 -33.28
CA PRO A 183 29.90 0.22 -34.25
C PRO A 183 29.73 1.27 -35.36
N ASP A 184 28.51 1.80 -35.53
CA ASP A 184 28.16 2.86 -36.47
C ASP A 184 28.45 4.28 -35.93
N GLY A 185 28.90 4.39 -34.67
CA GLY A 185 29.14 5.68 -34.01
C GLY A 185 27.85 6.43 -33.65
N SER A 186 26.68 5.79 -33.74
CA SER A 186 25.38 6.39 -33.45
C SER A 186 25.11 6.61 -31.97
N GLY A 187 25.87 5.97 -31.07
CA GLY A 187 25.76 6.20 -29.64
C GLY A 187 26.30 5.06 -28.78
N THR A 188 25.95 5.12 -27.49
CA THR A 188 26.18 4.06 -26.51
C THR A 188 24.84 3.49 -26.06
N VAL A 189 24.76 2.17 -26.00
CA VAL A 189 23.59 1.46 -25.47
C VAL A 189 23.98 0.80 -24.15
N ARG A 190 23.13 0.97 -23.15
CA ARG A 190 23.28 0.35 -21.84
C ARG A 190 22.28 -0.80 -21.70
N HIS A 191 22.79 -2.02 -21.63
CA HIS A 191 22.02 -3.22 -21.35
C HIS A 191 21.85 -3.39 -19.84
N CYS A 192 20.61 -3.38 -19.37
CA CYS A 192 20.23 -3.48 -17.97
C CYS A 192 19.49 -4.80 -17.71
N GLU A 193 19.82 -5.47 -16.61
CA GLU A 193 19.10 -6.63 -16.08
C GLU A 193 18.90 -6.39 -14.58
N LEU A 194 17.64 -6.42 -14.13
CA LEU A 194 17.23 -6.26 -12.74
C LEU A 194 16.46 -7.49 -12.29
N ASN A 195 16.96 -8.17 -11.26
CA ASN A 195 16.28 -9.30 -10.66
C ASN A 195 15.94 -8.97 -9.21
N GLY A 196 14.79 -9.41 -8.77
CA GLY A 196 14.32 -9.08 -7.44
C GLY A 196 13.07 -9.85 -7.04
N SER A 197 12.46 -9.40 -5.94
CA SER A 197 11.18 -9.91 -5.48
C SER A 197 10.30 -8.82 -4.89
N THR A 198 8.98 -9.04 -4.96
CA THR A 198 7.98 -8.23 -4.25
C THR A 198 6.94 -9.16 -3.61
N TYR A 199 6.61 -8.94 -2.33
CA TYR A 199 5.69 -9.82 -1.57
C TYR A 199 6.01 -11.34 -1.68
N GLY A 200 7.29 -11.68 -1.90
CA GLY A 200 7.77 -13.06 -2.11
C GLY A 200 7.64 -13.59 -3.55
N GLN A 201 7.11 -12.81 -4.50
CA GLN A 201 7.07 -13.13 -5.93
C GLN A 201 8.36 -12.66 -6.60
N GLN A 202 9.02 -13.54 -7.35
CA GLN A 202 10.26 -13.21 -8.04
C GLN A 202 9.99 -12.56 -9.40
N PHE A 203 10.85 -11.61 -9.78
CA PHE A 203 10.82 -10.98 -11.09
C PHE A 203 12.23 -10.82 -11.67
N THR A 204 12.29 -10.77 -13.00
CA THR A 204 13.46 -10.43 -13.81
C THR A 204 13.02 -9.43 -14.88
N VAL A 205 13.73 -8.33 -14.99
CA VAL A 205 13.47 -7.26 -15.95
C VAL A 205 14.72 -7.00 -16.76
N THR A 206 14.62 -7.11 -18.08
CA THR A 206 15.72 -6.80 -19.00
C THR A 206 15.31 -5.69 -19.94
N PHE A 207 16.15 -4.68 -20.11
CA PHE A 207 15.88 -3.55 -20.98
C PHE A 207 17.18 -2.87 -21.43
N ASN A 208 17.08 -2.11 -22.51
CA ASN A 208 18.18 -1.31 -23.04
C ASN A 208 17.89 0.17 -22.80
N ILE A 209 18.93 0.97 -22.55
CA ILE A 209 18.83 2.43 -22.51
C ILE A 209 19.69 2.97 -23.64
N GLN A 210 19.11 3.78 -24.52
CA GLN A 210 19.85 4.58 -25.47
C GLN A 210 20.36 5.83 -24.74
N GLU A 211 21.67 5.95 -24.51
CA GLU A 211 22.24 7.00 -23.64
C GLU A 211 22.15 8.40 -24.26
N ASP A 212 22.10 8.49 -25.58
CA ASP A 212 21.96 9.72 -26.34
C ASP A 212 20.54 10.30 -26.26
N GLN A 213 19.52 9.42 -26.24
CA GLN A 213 18.11 9.83 -26.18
C GLN A 213 17.51 9.72 -24.78
N LEU A 214 18.20 9.05 -23.86
CA LEU A 214 17.71 8.68 -22.52
C LEU A 214 16.39 7.90 -22.56
N CYS A 215 16.20 7.11 -23.62
CA CYS A 215 15.00 6.30 -23.85
C CYS A 215 15.23 4.84 -23.48
N ILE A 216 14.21 4.22 -22.88
CA ILE A 216 14.19 2.77 -22.62
C ILE A 216 13.66 2.06 -23.87
N GLU A 217 14.32 0.99 -24.27
CA GLU A 217 13.92 0.14 -25.39
C GLU A 217 14.04 -1.35 -25.02
N ASN A 218 13.37 -2.21 -25.79
CA ASN A 218 13.47 -3.67 -25.68
C ASN A 218 13.21 -4.16 -24.24
N LEU A 219 12.20 -3.59 -23.58
CA LEU A 219 11.76 -4.04 -22.27
C LEU A 219 11.18 -5.44 -22.38
N LYS A 220 11.71 -6.35 -21.57
CA LYS A 220 11.22 -7.71 -21.41
C LYS A 220 11.11 -8.04 -19.93
N LEU A 221 9.97 -8.63 -19.58
CA LEU A 221 9.55 -8.93 -18.21
C LEU A 221 9.43 -10.45 -18.06
N GLU A 222 9.97 -10.97 -16.97
CA GLU A 222 9.81 -12.37 -16.58
C GLU A 222 9.36 -12.41 -15.13
N VAL A 223 8.21 -13.04 -14.88
CA VAL A 223 7.60 -13.24 -13.57
C VAL A 223 7.18 -14.71 -13.42
N ASP A 224 6.71 -15.10 -12.24
CA ASP A 224 6.19 -16.46 -12.02
C ASP A 224 4.97 -16.77 -12.92
N VAL A 225 4.74 -18.05 -13.17
CA VAL A 225 3.74 -18.52 -14.15
C VAL A 225 2.32 -18.08 -13.79
N GLU A 226 1.97 -18.03 -12.50
CA GLU A 226 0.64 -17.60 -12.06
C GLU A 226 0.45 -16.11 -12.34
N THR A 227 1.40 -15.28 -11.94
CA THR A 227 1.41 -13.83 -12.25
C THR A 227 1.40 -13.57 -13.75
N GLN A 228 2.20 -14.30 -14.52
CA GLN A 228 2.25 -14.18 -15.98
C GLN A 228 0.89 -14.50 -16.60
N PHE A 229 0.18 -15.51 -16.10
CA PHE A 229 -1.12 -15.89 -16.61
C PHE A 229 -2.18 -14.83 -16.27
N GLU A 230 -2.27 -14.45 -14.99
CA GLU A 230 -3.27 -13.49 -14.51
C GLU A 230 -3.06 -12.10 -15.14
N LEU A 231 -1.82 -11.63 -15.25
CA LEU A 231 -1.48 -10.27 -15.70
C LEU A 231 -1.04 -10.18 -17.17
N SER A 232 -1.10 -11.27 -17.93
CA SER A 232 -0.55 -11.38 -19.31
C SER A 232 -0.81 -10.15 -20.18
N THR A 233 -2.07 -9.74 -20.33
CA THR A 233 -2.45 -8.59 -21.17
C THR A 233 -1.80 -7.28 -20.74
N LEU A 234 -1.68 -7.02 -19.43
CA LEU A 234 -1.06 -5.80 -18.93
C LEU A 234 0.47 -5.86 -19.08
N LEU A 235 1.07 -7.01 -18.79
CA LEU A 235 2.51 -7.19 -18.93
C LEU A 235 2.96 -6.99 -20.39
N THR A 236 2.26 -7.61 -21.36
CA THR A 236 2.53 -7.39 -22.79
C THR A 236 2.44 -5.90 -23.15
N ARG A 237 1.40 -5.21 -22.67
CA ARG A 237 1.23 -3.79 -22.97
C ARG A 237 2.34 -2.93 -22.35
N ILE A 238 2.79 -3.26 -21.14
CA ILE A 238 3.91 -2.57 -20.49
C ILE A 238 5.21 -2.78 -21.25
N GLU A 239 5.47 -3.99 -21.75
CA GLU A 239 6.62 -4.29 -22.62
C GLU A 239 6.57 -3.46 -23.91
N GLU A 240 5.41 -3.41 -24.57
CA GLU A 240 5.20 -2.62 -25.79
C GLU A 240 5.39 -1.11 -25.57
N GLU A 241 4.90 -0.58 -24.45
CA GLU A 241 5.04 0.83 -24.08
C GLU A 241 6.40 1.16 -23.41
N CYS A 242 7.26 0.15 -23.19
CA CYS A 242 8.52 0.27 -22.45
C CYS A 242 8.37 0.96 -21.07
N ASN A 243 7.23 0.73 -20.40
CA ASN A 243 6.84 1.46 -19.19
C ASN A 243 7.33 0.76 -17.90
N LEU A 244 8.63 0.90 -17.61
CA LEU A 244 9.26 0.27 -16.44
C LEU A 244 8.61 0.67 -15.11
N LEU A 245 8.17 1.92 -14.98
CA LEU A 245 7.50 2.39 -13.76
C LEU A 245 6.12 1.75 -13.59
N GLY A 246 5.37 1.60 -14.70
CA GLY A 246 4.09 0.91 -14.75
C GLY A 246 4.24 -0.54 -14.27
N PHE A 247 5.28 -1.24 -14.72
CA PHE A 247 5.58 -2.60 -14.27
C PHE A 247 5.71 -2.70 -12.74
N PHE A 248 6.58 -1.88 -12.13
CA PHE A 248 6.80 -1.97 -10.68
C PHE A 248 5.55 -1.60 -9.88
N ARG A 249 4.79 -0.58 -10.31
CA ARG A 249 3.52 -0.21 -9.67
C ARG A 249 2.50 -1.34 -9.74
N LEU A 250 2.38 -1.97 -10.91
CA LEU A 250 1.51 -3.13 -11.11
C LEU A 250 1.92 -4.27 -10.19
N LEU A 251 3.20 -4.64 -10.17
CA LEU A 251 3.69 -5.79 -9.43
C LEU A 251 3.53 -5.61 -7.91
N VAL A 252 3.82 -4.41 -7.38
CA VAL A 252 3.61 -4.09 -5.96
C VAL A 252 2.14 -4.17 -5.59
N HIS A 253 1.26 -3.58 -6.40
CA HIS A 253 -0.17 -3.59 -6.11
C HIS A 253 -0.77 -5.00 -6.22
N TYR A 254 -0.39 -5.75 -7.26
CA TYR A 254 -0.78 -7.15 -7.41
C TYR A 254 -0.25 -8.02 -6.26
N GLY A 255 1.03 -7.89 -5.91
CA GLY A 255 1.66 -8.60 -4.81
C GLY A 255 0.94 -8.35 -3.48
N ARG A 256 0.54 -7.10 -3.22
CA ARG A 256 -0.29 -6.76 -2.07
C ARG A 256 -1.64 -7.47 -2.07
N LEU A 257 -2.35 -7.49 -3.20
CA LEU A 257 -3.65 -8.16 -3.31
C LEU A 257 -3.54 -9.68 -3.08
N VAL A 258 -2.48 -10.31 -3.60
CA VAL A 258 -2.21 -11.73 -3.37
C VAL A 258 -1.84 -12.01 -1.92
N ASP A 259 -1.05 -11.15 -1.29
CA ASP A 259 -0.71 -11.25 0.13
C ASP A 259 -1.96 -11.08 1.02
N ASP A 260 -2.81 -10.10 0.74
CA ASP A 260 -4.09 -9.90 1.43
C ASP A 260 -5.00 -11.12 1.30
N ARG A 261 -5.08 -11.73 0.10
CA ARG A 261 -5.80 -12.98 -0.14
C ARG A 261 -5.25 -14.11 0.71
N ARG A 262 -3.93 -14.29 0.72
CA ARG A 262 -3.24 -15.32 1.51
C ARG A 262 -3.51 -15.17 3.01
N LYS A 263 -3.36 -13.95 3.55
CA LYS A 263 -3.63 -13.64 4.96
C LYS A 263 -5.08 -13.93 5.32
N LEU A 264 -6.03 -13.47 4.52
CA LEU A 264 -7.45 -13.73 4.76
C LEU A 264 -7.78 -15.23 4.73
N PHE A 265 -7.20 -15.97 3.78
CA PHE A 265 -7.43 -17.42 3.68
C PHE A 265 -6.84 -18.16 4.87
N GLN A 266 -5.64 -17.79 5.30
CA GLN A 266 -5.01 -18.34 6.49
C GLN A 266 -5.84 -18.05 7.75
N ASP A 267 -6.25 -16.80 7.96
CA ASP A 267 -7.08 -16.40 9.10
C ASP A 267 -8.38 -17.19 9.18
N LEU A 268 -9.05 -17.38 8.04
CA LEU A 268 -10.29 -18.15 7.96
C LEU A 268 -10.04 -19.64 8.18
N HIS A 269 -8.98 -20.19 7.61
CA HIS A 269 -8.61 -21.59 7.83
C HIS A 269 -8.38 -21.84 9.32
N GLU A 270 -7.47 -21.10 9.96
CA GLU A 270 -7.19 -21.21 11.39
C GLU A 270 -8.43 -20.99 12.26
N SER A 271 -9.29 -20.04 11.89
CA SER A 271 -10.52 -19.76 12.63
C SER A 271 -11.54 -20.90 12.57
N TYR A 272 -11.64 -21.64 11.45
CA TYR A 272 -12.74 -22.56 11.20
C TYR A 272 -12.35 -24.04 11.20
N SER A 273 -11.07 -24.39 11.07
CA SER A 273 -10.58 -25.78 11.02
C SER A 273 -10.99 -26.64 12.22
N SER A 274 -11.30 -26.03 13.37
CA SER A 274 -11.77 -26.76 14.55
C SER A 274 -13.25 -27.17 14.49
N SER A 275 -14.04 -26.52 13.65
CA SER A 275 -15.51 -26.61 13.67
C SER A 275 -16.12 -27.14 12.38
N ILE A 276 -15.44 -26.89 11.25
CA ILE A 276 -15.81 -27.35 9.91
C ILE A 276 -14.55 -27.71 9.13
N SER A 277 -14.71 -28.49 8.06
CA SER A 277 -13.61 -28.78 7.17
C SER A 277 -13.35 -27.58 6.26
N VAL A 278 -12.09 -27.18 6.16
CA VAL A 278 -11.63 -26.08 5.30
C VAL A 278 -10.56 -26.63 4.37
N GLU A 279 -10.69 -26.38 3.07
CA GLU A 279 -9.77 -26.88 2.04
C GLU A 279 -9.48 -25.76 1.03
N ALA A 280 -8.20 -25.50 0.77
CA ALA A 280 -7.80 -24.59 -0.30
C ALA A 280 -7.83 -25.33 -1.64
N ILE A 281 -8.57 -24.79 -2.60
CA ILE A 281 -8.64 -25.29 -3.98
C ILE A 281 -7.88 -24.30 -4.86
N GLY A 282 -6.61 -24.63 -5.16
CA GLY A 282 -5.71 -23.71 -5.87
C GLY A 282 -5.36 -22.48 -5.03
N SER A 283 -4.96 -21.40 -5.70
CA SER A 283 -4.53 -20.15 -5.06
C SER A 283 -5.66 -19.13 -4.85
N ASN A 284 -6.81 -19.32 -5.49
CA ASN A 284 -7.91 -18.35 -5.51
C ASN A 284 -9.17 -18.78 -4.76
N THR A 285 -9.29 -20.05 -4.33
CA THR A 285 -10.54 -20.58 -3.78
C THR A 285 -10.32 -21.24 -2.41
N LEU A 286 -11.15 -20.88 -1.44
CA LEU A 286 -11.22 -21.51 -0.13
C LEU A 286 -12.59 -22.16 0.06
N LYS A 287 -12.61 -23.48 0.21
CA LYS A 287 -13.82 -24.30 0.36
C LYS A 287 -14.06 -24.60 1.84
N PHE A 288 -15.30 -24.39 2.28
CA PHE A 288 -15.82 -24.69 3.60
C PHE A 288 -16.92 -25.75 3.47
N TYR A 289 -16.86 -26.80 4.26
CA TYR A 289 -17.89 -27.83 4.23
C TYR A 289 -18.06 -28.52 5.58
N LYS A 290 -19.30 -28.98 5.82
CA LYS A 290 -19.68 -29.75 7.00
C LYS A 290 -20.68 -30.79 6.54
N GLU A 291 -20.31 -32.06 6.68
CA GLU A 291 -21.07 -33.20 6.14
C GLU A 291 -21.17 -33.14 4.59
N GLN A 292 -21.79 -34.14 3.95
CA GLN A 292 -21.88 -34.19 2.48
C GLN A 292 -22.85 -33.16 1.89
N ASP A 293 -23.65 -32.49 2.74
CA ASP A 293 -24.80 -31.72 2.29
C ASP A 293 -24.59 -30.21 2.16
N HIS A 294 -23.51 -29.66 2.71
CA HIS A 294 -23.31 -28.22 2.81
C HIS A 294 -21.90 -27.80 2.39
N GLU A 295 -21.80 -27.06 1.29
CA GLU A 295 -20.55 -26.56 0.75
C GLU A 295 -20.65 -25.06 0.46
N VAL A 296 -19.68 -24.28 0.93
CA VAL A 296 -19.51 -22.86 0.62
C VAL A 296 -18.10 -22.64 0.08
N ARG A 297 -17.97 -21.92 -1.01
CA ARG A 297 -16.69 -21.55 -1.61
C ARG A 297 -16.54 -20.04 -1.57
N LEU A 298 -15.46 -19.57 -0.96
CA LEU A 298 -14.98 -18.20 -1.12
C LEU A 298 -14.00 -18.19 -2.30
N ILE A 299 -14.28 -17.37 -3.31
CA ILE A 299 -13.44 -17.22 -4.49
C ILE A 299 -12.93 -15.79 -4.53
N TRP A 300 -11.61 -15.63 -4.65
CA TRP A 300 -10.93 -14.35 -4.77
C TRP A 300 -10.12 -14.33 -6.07
N ASP A 301 -10.77 -13.85 -7.12
CA ASP A 301 -10.14 -13.63 -8.41
C ASP A 301 -9.59 -12.20 -8.49
N ILE A 302 -8.64 -11.98 -9.39
CA ILE A 302 -8.11 -10.65 -9.70
C ILE A 302 -8.60 -10.29 -11.10
N ASN A 303 -9.45 -9.26 -11.18
CA ASN A 303 -9.99 -8.80 -12.45
C ASN A 303 -9.09 -7.71 -13.03
N ILE A 304 -8.85 -7.82 -14.34
CA ILE A 304 -8.19 -6.78 -15.13
C ILE A 304 -9.23 -5.99 -15.91
N LEU A 305 -9.30 -4.69 -15.66
CA LEU A 305 -10.09 -3.76 -16.44
C LEU A 305 -9.29 -3.32 -17.66
N ASN A 306 -9.89 -3.43 -18.84
CA ASN A 306 -9.28 -2.95 -20.07
C ASN A 306 -9.48 -1.42 -20.18
N MET A 307 -8.62 -0.67 -19.49
CA MET A 307 -8.57 0.79 -19.52
C MET A 307 -7.26 1.29 -20.12
N ASP A 308 -7.21 2.58 -20.46
CA ASP A 308 -5.98 3.18 -20.97
C ASP A 308 -4.90 3.23 -19.87
N MET A 309 -3.65 2.85 -20.16
CA MET A 309 -2.55 2.85 -19.17
C MET A 309 -2.06 4.25 -18.77
N SER A 310 -2.55 5.28 -19.46
CA SER A 310 -2.48 6.66 -18.98
C SER A 310 -3.21 6.87 -17.65
N ILE A 311 -4.18 6.00 -17.34
CA ILE A 311 -4.90 5.91 -16.07
C ILE A 311 -4.11 5.00 -15.13
N ASN A 312 -3.95 5.43 -13.88
CA ASN A 312 -3.25 4.73 -12.79
C ASN A 312 -3.39 3.20 -12.88
N ILE A 313 -2.30 2.49 -13.19
CA ILE A 313 -2.30 1.03 -13.44
C ILE A 313 -2.91 0.21 -12.29
N CYS A 314 -2.86 0.73 -11.06
CA CYS A 314 -3.47 0.10 -9.89
C CYS A 314 -5.01 0.06 -9.96
N GLU A 315 -5.66 0.97 -10.70
CA GLU A 315 -7.11 0.97 -10.91
C GLU A 315 -7.54 -0.09 -11.93
N GLN A 316 -6.61 -0.60 -12.73
CA GLN A 316 -6.89 -1.65 -13.70
C GLN A 316 -6.92 -3.04 -13.08
N VAL A 317 -6.34 -3.21 -11.88
CA VAL A 317 -6.26 -4.50 -11.19
C VAL A 317 -7.06 -4.43 -9.90
N ILE A 318 -8.23 -5.08 -9.90
CA ILE A 318 -9.18 -4.99 -8.79
C ILE A 318 -9.52 -6.40 -8.30
N PRO A 319 -9.54 -6.64 -6.97
CA PRO A 319 -9.98 -7.90 -6.42
C PRO A 319 -11.48 -8.12 -6.66
N ASN A 320 -11.83 -9.32 -7.12
CA ASN A 320 -13.20 -9.79 -7.30
C ASN A 320 -13.48 -10.94 -6.33
N ILE A 321 -13.97 -10.57 -5.15
CA ILE A 321 -14.28 -11.51 -4.07
C ILE A 321 -15.75 -11.90 -4.18
N ARG A 322 -16.03 -13.18 -4.43
CA ARG A 322 -17.38 -13.73 -4.49
C ARG A 322 -17.50 -14.97 -3.61
N MET A 323 -18.74 -15.30 -3.27
CA MET A 323 -19.06 -16.50 -2.51
C MET A 323 -20.08 -17.32 -3.28
N GLU A 324 -19.80 -18.61 -3.42
CA GLU A 324 -20.68 -19.60 -4.02
C GLU A 324 -21.08 -20.60 -2.94
N ALA A 325 -22.31 -21.10 -3.01
CA ALA A 325 -22.81 -22.03 -2.02
C ALA A 325 -23.65 -23.11 -2.68
N TYR A 326 -23.43 -24.35 -2.26
CA TYR A 326 -24.05 -25.55 -2.80
C TYR A 326 -24.64 -26.38 -1.66
N THR A 327 -25.82 -26.96 -1.92
CA THR A 327 -26.47 -27.89 -1.02
C THR A 327 -27.02 -29.07 -1.82
N THR A 328 -26.80 -30.29 -1.32
CA THR A 328 -27.45 -31.52 -1.84
C THR A 328 -28.72 -31.87 -1.08
N GLY A 329 -29.09 -31.08 -0.06
CA GLY A 329 -30.30 -31.26 0.74
C GLY A 329 -31.62 -30.86 0.06
N SER A 330 -32.70 -30.77 0.85
CA SER A 330 -34.07 -30.48 0.37
C SER A 330 -34.18 -29.20 -0.48
N PRO A 331 -35.15 -29.12 -1.43
CA PRO A 331 -35.31 -27.97 -2.33
C PRO A 331 -35.51 -26.63 -1.60
N GLU A 332 -36.07 -26.65 -0.38
CA GLU A 332 -36.21 -25.45 0.47
C GLU A 332 -34.86 -24.84 0.86
N LYS A 333 -33.83 -25.67 1.10
CA LYS A 333 -32.47 -25.19 1.38
C LYS A 333 -31.80 -24.64 0.12
N GLN A 334 -32.14 -25.16 -1.06
CA GLN A 334 -31.56 -24.71 -2.33
C GLN A 334 -31.91 -23.24 -2.62
N GLU A 335 -33.14 -22.81 -2.30
CA GLU A 335 -33.53 -21.41 -2.43
C GLU A 335 -32.71 -20.49 -1.52
N LEU A 336 -32.49 -20.89 -0.25
CA LEU A 336 -31.65 -20.13 0.68
C LEU A 336 -30.20 -20.01 0.19
N TYR A 337 -29.63 -21.10 -0.31
CA TYR A 337 -28.25 -21.12 -0.82
C TYR A 337 -28.07 -20.26 -2.07
N SER A 338 -29.09 -20.19 -2.94
CA SER A 338 -29.07 -19.31 -4.12
C SER A 338 -28.99 -17.81 -3.77
N ARG A 339 -29.39 -17.42 -2.55
CA ARG A 339 -29.37 -16.03 -2.07
C ARG A 339 -28.05 -15.66 -1.40
N ILE A 340 -27.20 -16.63 -1.03
CA ILE A 340 -25.91 -16.39 -0.38
C ILE A 340 -25.01 -15.44 -1.18
N PRO A 341 -24.83 -15.61 -2.50
CA PRO A 341 -23.98 -14.70 -3.28
C PRO A 341 -24.42 -13.24 -3.19
N SER A 342 -25.73 -12.96 -3.30
CA SER A 342 -26.24 -11.57 -3.24
C SER A 342 -26.14 -10.97 -1.85
N HIS A 343 -26.38 -11.77 -0.80
CA HIS A 343 -26.16 -11.35 0.58
C HIS A 343 -24.69 -11.09 0.88
N PHE A 344 -23.79 -11.91 0.33
CA PHE A 344 -22.34 -11.72 0.46
C PHE A 344 -21.90 -10.40 -0.16
N THR A 345 -22.29 -10.12 -1.40
CA THR A 345 -21.94 -8.85 -2.08
C THR A 345 -22.38 -7.63 -1.28
N ARG A 346 -23.57 -7.69 -0.65
CA ARG A 346 -24.06 -6.59 0.22
C ARG A 346 -23.26 -6.49 1.52
N LEU A 347 -22.91 -7.62 2.15
CA LEU A 347 -22.10 -7.61 3.37
C LEU A 347 -20.67 -7.14 3.09
N LEU A 348 -20.11 -7.52 1.95
CA LEU A 348 -18.79 -7.13 1.49
C LEU A 348 -18.66 -5.61 1.41
N SER A 349 -19.65 -4.92 0.83
CA SER A 349 -19.66 -3.46 0.72
C SER A 349 -19.89 -2.74 2.07
N MET A 350 -20.56 -3.39 3.03
CA MET A 350 -20.88 -2.79 4.33
C MET A 350 -19.81 -3.02 5.40
N LYS A 351 -19.16 -4.19 5.41
CA LYS A 351 -18.30 -4.64 6.51
C LYS A 351 -16.89 -5.08 6.09
N GLY A 352 -16.60 -5.11 4.78
CA GLY A 352 -15.35 -5.65 4.24
C GLY A 352 -15.33 -7.18 4.16
N SER A 353 -14.28 -7.71 3.52
CA SER A 353 -14.16 -9.12 3.12
C SER A 353 -14.15 -10.08 4.30
N LEU A 354 -13.29 -9.86 5.29
CA LEU A 354 -13.14 -10.77 6.43
C LEU A 354 -14.44 -10.89 7.23
N ALA A 355 -15.04 -9.76 7.61
CA ALA A 355 -16.26 -9.75 8.40
C ALA A 355 -17.44 -10.35 7.62
N ALA A 356 -17.61 -9.97 6.34
CA ALA A 356 -18.67 -10.50 5.49
C ALA A 356 -18.59 -12.03 5.37
N THR A 357 -17.38 -12.56 5.17
CA THR A 357 -17.15 -13.99 5.06
C THR A 357 -17.47 -14.71 6.37
N ARG A 358 -16.99 -14.19 7.52
CA ARG A 358 -17.29 -14.76 8.84
C ARG A 358 -18.80 -14.82 9.11
N PHE A 359 -19.50 -13.70 8.91
CA PHE A 359 -20.96 -13.63 9.11
C PHE A 359 -21.72 -14.69 8.32
N LEU A 360 -21.34 -14.93 7.06
CA LEU A 360 -22.01 -15.93 6.23
C LEU A 360 -21.64 -17.35 6.61
N ILE A 361 -20.37 -17.65 6.86
CA ILE A 361 -19.95 -18.98 7.30
C ILE A 361 -20.64 -19.34 8.61
N ASP A 362 -20.67 -18.42 9.57
CA ASP A 362 -21.33 -18.62 10.86
C ASP A 362 -22.82 -18.89 10.69
N ALA A 363 -23.50 -18.10 9.84
CA ALA A 363 -24.92 -18.27 9.55
C ALA A 363 -25.25 -19.58 8.83
N VAL A 364 -24.41 -20.00 7.87
CA VAL A 364 -24.64 -21.21 7.06
C VAL A 364 -24.39 -22.48 7.89
N PHE A 365 -23.34 -22.50 8.69
CA PHE A 365 -22.94 -23.68 9.47
C PHE A 365 -23.47 -23.68 10.91
N GLY A 366 -24.24 -22.66 11.30
CA GLY A 366 -24.82 -22.52 12.63
C GLY A 366 -23.76 -22.38 13.73
N LEU A 367 -22.65 -21.72 13.43
CA LEU A 367 -21.53 -21.52 14.34
C LEU A 367 -21.78 -20.25 15.13
N ASN A 368 -22.55 -20.33 16.22
CA ASN A 368 -22.64 -19.21 17.15
C ASN A 368 -21.35 -19.15 17.97
N ARG A 369 -20.53 -18.12 17.72
CA ARG A 369 -19.44 -17.71 18.61
C ARG A 369 -19.87 -16.58 19.52
#